data_AF-A0A7V2RTT3-F1
#
_entry.id   AF-A0A7V2RTT3-F1
#
_cell.length_a   1.000
_cell.length_b   1.000
_cell.length_c   1.000
_cell.angle_alpha   90.00
_cell.angle_beta   90.00
_cell.angle_gamma   90.00
#
_symmetry.space_group_name_H-M   'P 1'
#
loop_
_entity.id
_entity.type
_entity.pdbx_description
1 polymer ?
#
loop_
_entity_poly.entity_id
_entity_poly.type
_entity_poly.pdbx_seq_one_letter_code
_entity_poly.pdbx_strand_id
1 'polypeptide(L)'
;MRRRRRSGPLWLLFWAAVVLLSAPAIDILYAVWPWPDGPRGPAPIREAALAEHERVASMADGRVWRVIEAVRDGTYRVLWGWTGLDYLIRETSAAEGGASLNDGMRLLAGGARPVWEALYWGVMLRGMRFGVLAVSAPLFVVAAIGAVVDGIAAWWLRRTAAVRESGFIYHRAKLGLHLSVLALWLVYVLPPVPMDPATVIPPFVLLFALALRLSVTWFKKHL
;
A
#
# COMPACT_ATOMS: atom_id res chain seq x y z
N MET A 1 -28.63 6.31 -18.17
CA MET A 1 -27.66 5.85 -17.14
C MET A 1 -26.79 7.01 -16.66
N ARG A 2 -27.12 7.64 -15.51
CA ARG A 2 -26.22 8.64 -14.88
C ARG A 2 -25.02 7.89 -14.29
N ARG A 3 -23.87 7.89 -15.00
CA ARG A 3 -22.59 7.51 -14.39
C ARG A 3 -22.30 8.53 -13.28
N ARG A 4 -22.65 8.22 -12.03
CA ARG A 4 -22.12 8.93 -10.87
C ARG A 4 -20.60 8.76 -10.93
N ARG A 5 -19.90 9.75 -11.49
CA ARG A 5 -18.44 9.84 -11.38
C ARG A 5 -18.15 9.95 -9.90
N ARG A 6 -17.74 8.84 -9.27
CA ARG A 6 -17.13 8.85 -7.94
C ARG A 6 -15.99 9.87 -8.04
N SER A 7 -16.16 11.03 -7.42
CA SER A 7 -15.21 12.13 -7.49
C SER A 7 -14.90 12.54 -6.06
N GLY A 8 -13.61 12.77 -5.76
CA GLY A 8 -13.12 13.03 -4.41
C GLY A 8 -12.63 11.78 -3.66
N PRO A 9 -12.60 11.78 -2.31
CA PRO A 9 -11.93 10.76 -1.51
C PRO A 9 -12.53 9.36 -1.66
N LEU A 10 -13.83 9.24 -1.94
CA LEU A 10 -14.48 7.96 -2.21
C LEU A 10 -13.93 7.24 -3.44
N TRP A 11 -13.40 7.98 -4.42
CA TRP A 11 -12.73 7.39 -5.58
C TRP A 11 -11.42 6.74 -5.17
N LEU A 12 -10.63 7.41 -4.32
CA LEU A 12 -9.38 6.87 -3.78
C LEU A 12 -9.65 5.65 -2.92
N LEU A 13 -10.62 5.73 -2.01
CA LEU A 13 -10.99 4.60 -1.15
C LEU A 13 -11.43 3.38 -1.97
N PHE A 14 -12.22 3.60 -3.03
CA PHE A 14 -12.61 2.52 -3.91
C PHE A 14 -11.42 1.86 -4.60
N TRP A 15 -10.52 2.64 -5.19
CA TRP A 15 -9.34 2.08 -5.85
C TRP A 15 -8.34 1.47 -4.88
N ALA A 16 -8.16 2.06 -3.70
CA ALA A 16 -7.37 1.46 -2.62
C ALA A 16 -7.97 0.11 -2.22
N ALA A 17 -9.29 0.00 -2.06
CA ALA A 17 -9.96 -1.28 -1.81
C ALA A 17 -9.74 -2.28 -2.96
N VAL A 18 -9.80 -1.86 -4.21
CA VAL A 18 -9.49 -2.71 -5.37
C VAL A 18 -8.05 -3.23 -5.30
N VAL A 19 -7.07 -2.36 -5.01
CA VAL A 19 -5.66 -2.73 -4.84
C VAL A 19 -5.48 -3.74 -3.70
N LEU A 20 -6.12 -3.50 -2.55
CA LEU A 20 -6.07 -4.39 -1.40
C LEU A 20 -6.69 -5.76 -1.71
N LEU A 21 -7.82 -5.80 -2.40
CA LEU A 21 -8.50 -7.04 -2.77
C LEU A 21 -7.73 -7.82 -3.85
N SER A 22 -6.97 -7.13 -4.71
CA SER A 22 -6.11 -7.78 -5.69
C SER A 22 -4.81 -8.35 -5.10
N ALA A 23 -4.35 -7.81 -3.97
CA ALA A 23 -3.04 -8.16 -3.41
C ALA A 23 -2.92 -9.66 -3.03
N PRO A 24 -3.91 -10.30 -2.37
CA PRO A 24 -3.89 -11.75 -2.14
C PRO A 24 -3.74 -12.57 -3.42
N ALA A 25 -4.41 -12.17 -4.50
CA ALA A 25 -4.33 -12.88 -5.78
C ALA A 25 -2.92 -12.76 -6.40
N ILE A 26 -2.28 -11.60 -6.24
CA ILE A 26 -0.90 -11.38 -6.69
C ILE A 26 0.08 -12.20 -5.85
N ASP A 27 -0.12 -12.31 -4.54
CA ASP A 27 0.75 -13.14 -3.68
C ASP A 27 0.68 -14.61 -4.06
N ILE A 28 -0.54 -15.13 -4.28
CA ILE A 28 -0.75 -16.51 -4.72
C ILE A 28 -0.10 -16.72 -6.08
N LEU A 29 -0.32 -15.80 -7.02
CA LEU A 29 0.31 -15.86 -8.34
C LEU A 29 1.83 -15.85 -8.22
N TYR A 30 2.40 -14.99 -7.38
CA TYR A 30 3.83 -14.86 -7.14
C TYR A 30 4.45 -16.11 -6.51
N ALA A 31 3.73 -16.75 -5.58
CA ALA A 31 4.15 -18.00 -4.94
C ALA A 31 4.08 -19.22 -5.88
N VAL A 32 3.11 -19.25 -6.80
CA VAL A 32 2.95 -20.33 -7.79
C VAL A 32 3.84 -20.09 -9.02
N TRP A 33 4.29 -18.86 -9.23
CA TRP A 33 5.08 -18.49 -10.41
C TRP A 33 6.39 -19.30 -10.50
N PRO A 34 6.70 -19.90 -11.66
CA PRO A 34 7.90 -20.69 -11.85
C PRO A 34 9.12 -19.77 -12.06
N TRP A 35 9.68 -19.27 -10.97
CA TRP A 35 10.91 -18.46 -10.98
C TRP A 35 12.09 -19.29 -11.54
N PRO A 36 12.78 -18.83 -12.62
CA PRO A 36 13.84 -19.59 -13.27
C PRO A 36 14.99 -20.00 -12.33
N ASP A 37 15.38 -19.09 -11.45
CA ASP A 37 16.50 -19.26 -10.50
C ASP A 37 16.04 -19.16 -9.02
N GLY A 38 14.73 -19.14 -8.77
CA GLY A 38 14.14 -18.87 -7.46
C GLY A 38 13.64 -20.12 -6.73
N PRO A 39 13.56 -20.08 -5.38
CA PRO A 39 12.96 -21.16 -4.63
C PRO A 39 11.48 -21.32 -5.00
N ARG A 40 11.02 -22.57 -5.15
CA ARG A 40 9.64 -22.87 -5.57
C ARG A 40 8.66 -22.68 -4.41
N GLY A 41 7.41 -22.33 -4.75
CA GLY A 41 6.33 -22.21 -3.76
C GLY A 41 6.35 -20.88 -3.01
N PRO A 42 5.93 -20.84 -1.73
CA PRO A 42 5.78 -19.58 -0.98
C PRO A 42 7.11 -18.98 -0.47
N ALA A 43 8.25 -19.63 -0.73
CA ALA A 43 9.55 -19.15 -0.25
C ALA A 43 9.93 -17.74 -0.75
N PRO A 44 9.71 -17.34 -2.02
CA PRO A 44 10.05 -16.01 -2.50
C PRO A 44 9.32 -14.89 -1.76
N ILE A 45 8.03 -15.07 -1.42
CA ILE A 45 7.28 -14.05 -0.69
C ILE A 45 7.71 -13.97 0.78
N ARG A 46 8.06 -15.11 1.39
CA ARG A 46 8.64 -15.15 2.73
C ARG A 46 9.96 -14.41 2.77
N GLU A 47 10.86 -14.70 1.84
CA GLU A 47 12.17 -14.06 1.73
C GLU A 47 12.02 -12.56 1.46
N ALA A 48 11.09 -12.14 0.60
CA ALA A 48 10.75 -10.74 0.38
C ALA A 48 10.29 -10.05 1.67
N ALA A 49 9.39 -10.69 2.43
CA ALA A 49 8.88 -10.16 3.70
C ALA A 49 9.98 -10.03 4.76
N LEU A 50 10.84 -11.03 4.89
CA LEU A 50 11.97 -11.01 5.83
C LEU A 50 13.01 -9.96 5.45
N ALA A 51 13.38 -9.88 4.16
CA ALA A 51 14.34 -8.90 3.67
C ALA A 51 13.86 -7.46 3.86
N GLU A 52 12.55 -7.20 3.65
CA GLU A 52 11.98 -5.88 3.91
C GLU A 52 11.88 -5.58 5.41
N HIS A 53 11.56 -6.58 6.24
CA HIS A 53 11.57 -6.45 7.69
C HIS A 53 12.95 -6.04 8.22
N GLU A 54 14.00 -6.78 7.86
CA GLU A 54 15.37 -6.48 8.25
C GLU A 54 15.81 -5.08 7.80
N ARG A 55 15.47 -4.72 6.55
CA ARG A 55 15.79 -3.39 6.01
C ARG A 55 15.11 -2.29 6.82
N VAL A 56 13.80 -2.36 7.03
CA VAL A 56 13.08 -1.32 7.79
C VAL A 56 13.52 -1.29 9.24
N ALA A 57 13.80 -2.44 9.86
CA ALA A 57 14.35 -2.52 11.21
C ALA A 57 15.71 -1.82 11.33
N SER A 58 16.57 -1.95 10.30
CA SER A 58 17.87 -1.27 10.27
C SER A 58 17.78 0.25 10.11
N MET A 59 16.69 0.76 9.54
CA MET A 59 16.48 2.18 9.27
C MET A 59 15.73 2.91 10.40
N ALA A 60 14.90 2.19 11.16
CA ALA A 60 13.97 2.77 12.10
C ALA A 60 14.52 2.79 13.54
N ASP A 61 14.54 3.98 14.15
CA ASP A 61 14.76 4.09 15.60
C ASP A 61 13.68 3.32 16.38
N GLY A 62 14.00 2.88 17.60
CA GLY A 62 13.09 2.04 18.40
C GLY A 62 11.70 2.64 18.69
N ARG A 63 11.51 3.97 18.58
CA ARG A 63 10.19 4.60 18.64
C ARG A 63 9.39 4.40 17.35
N VAL A 64 10.05 4.63 16.21
CA VAL A 64 9.45 4.50 14.88
C VAL A 64 9.10 3.04 14.62
N TRP A 65 10.03 2.14 14.95
CA TRP A 65 9.84 0.70 14.84
C TRP A 65 8.57 0.21 15.53
N ARG A 66 8.32 0.66 16.77
CA ARG A 66 7.11 0.30 17.53
C ARG A 66 5.81 0.71 16.86
N VAL A 67 5.78 1.86 16.18
CA VAL A 67 4.60 2.29 15.42
C VAL A 67 4.38 1.36 14.24
N ILE A 68 5.46 1.00 13.54
CA ILE A 68 5.40 0.11 12.38
C ILE A 68 4.93 -1.28 12.80
N GLU A 69 5.49 -1.84 13.88
CA GLU A 69 5.05 -3.12 14.45
C GLU A 69 3.58 -3.07 14.89
N ALA A 70 3.15 -2.01 15.57
CA ALA A 70 1.76 -1.89 16.01
C ALA A 70 0.78 -1.92 14.82
N VAL A 71 1.14 -1.28 13.71
CA VAL A 71 0.34 -1.29 12.47
C VAL A 71 0.39 -2.66 11.80
N ARG A 72 1.56 -3.30 11.72
CA ARG A 72 1.72 -4.66 11.17
C ARG A 72 0.86 -5.66 11.95
N ASP A 73 1.00 -5.67 13.27
CA ASP A 73 0.31 -6.59 14.17
C ASP A 73 -1.19 -6.30 14.22
N GLY A 74 -1.59 -5.03 14.12
CA GLY A 74 -2.98 -4.63 13.93
C GLY A 74 -3.57 -5.17 12.63
N THR A 75 -2.84 -5.04 11.52
CA THR A 75 -3.24 -5.54 10.19
C THR A 75 -3.45 -7.06 10.24
N TYR A 76 -2.52 -7.78 10.87
CA TYR A 76 -2.64 -9.22 11.09
C TYR A 76 -3.86 -9.61 11.91
N ARG A 77 -4.07 -8.95 13.06
CA ARG A 77 -5.22 -9.25 13.93
C ARG A 77 -6.55 -9.06 13.22
N VAL A 78 -6.69 -8.01 12.42
CA VAL A 78 -7.92 -7.73 11.66
C VAL A 78 -8.15 -8.76 10.56
N LEU A 79 -7.12 -9.13 9.80
CA LEU A 79 -7.28 -10.02 8.65
C LEU A 79 -7.29 -11.50 9.01
N TRP A 80 -6.61 -11.87 10.09
CA TRP A 80 -6.33 -13.26 10.44
C TRP A 80 -6.89 -13.67 11.80
N GLY A 81 -6.71 -12.81 12.81
CA GLY A 81 -7.21 -13.07 14.17
C GLY A 81 -8.73 -12.99 14.29
N TRP A 82 -9.39 -12.13 13.51
CA TRP A 82 -10.85 -12.03 13.50
C TRP A 82 -11.53 -13.04 12.59
N THR A 83 -10.84 -13.52 11.56
CA THR A 83 -11.38 -14.49 10.61
C THR A 83 -11.29 -15.93 11.09
N GLY A 84 -10.57 -16.19 12.20
CA GLY A 84 -10.36 -17.53 12.77
C GLY A 84 -9.47 -18.41 11.89
N LEU A 85 -8.79 -17.84 10.91
CA LEU A 85 -7.92 -18.58 10.00
C LEU A 85 -6.62 -19.05 10.70
N ASP A 86 -6.26 -18.42 11.82
CA ASP A 86 -5.18 -18.86 12.71
C ASP A 86 -5.43 -20.23 13.32
N TYR A 87 -6.69 -20.56 13.62
CA TYR A 87 -7.08 -21.89 14.04
C TYR A 87 -6.82 -22.93 12.93
N LEU A 88 -7.20 -22.62 11.68
CA LEU A 88 -6.99 -23.54 10.54
C LEU A 88 -5.50 -23.79 10.25
N ILE A 89 -4.65 -22.76 10.32
CA ILE A 89 -3.19 -22.95 10.17
C ILE A 89 -2.62 -23.79 11.34
N ARG A 90 -3.06 -23.55 12.58
CA ARG A 90 -2.61 -24.33 13.75
C ARG A 90 -3.07 -25.79 13.70
N GLU A 91 -4.28 -26.03 13.24
CA GLU A 91 -4.84 -27.38 13.13
C GLU A 91 -4.20 -28.18 11.99
N THR A 92 -3.93 -27.53 10.85
CA THR A 92 -3.19 -28.15 9.74
C THR A 92 -1.72 -28.44 10.09
N SER A 93 -1.09 -27.60 10.92
CA SER A 93 0.27 -27.86 11.43
C SER A 93 0.29 -28.88 12.57
N ALA A 94 -0.74 -28.93 13.44
CA ALA A 94 -0.89 -29.95 14.47
C ALA A 94 -1.17 -31.35 13.87
N ALA A 95 -1.83 -31.42 12.72
CA ALA A 95 -2.09 -32.66 12.00
C ALA A 95 -0.82 -33.36 11.46
N GLU A 96 0.29 -32.64 11.31
CA GLU A 96 1.60 -33.22 10.97
C GLU A 96 2.22 -33.99 12.15
N GLY A 97 1.84 -33.68 13.39
CA GLY A 97 2.42 -34.24 14.61
C GLY A 97 1.90 -35.61 15.05
N GLY A 98 1.06 -36.27 14.25
CA GLY A 98 0.54 -37.62 14.55
C GLY A 98 -0.97 -37.72 14.78
N ALA A 99 -1.75 -36.68 14.48
CA ALA A 99 -3.21 -36.82 14.48
C ALA A 99 -3.68 -37.68 13.28
N SER A 100 -4.62 -38.58 13.55
CA SER A 100 -5.30 -39.44 12.58
C SER A 100 -6.23 -38.62 11.67
N LEU A 101 -5.65 -37.82 10.77
CA LEU A 101 -6.38 -37.31 9.62
C LEU A 101 -6.54 -38.43 8.58
N ASN A 102 -7.75 -38.60 8.04
CA ASN A 102 -7.98 -39.45 6.87
C ASN A 102 -7.08 -38.96 5.70
N ASP A 103 -6.54 -39.88 4.89
CA ASP A 103 -5.52 -39.57 3.87
C ASP A 103 -5.96 -38.48 2.88
N GLY A 104 -7.26 -38.40 2.58
CA GLY A 104 -7.84 -37.33 1.76
C GLY A 104 -7.74 -35.94 2.41
N MET A 105 -7.90 -35.84 3.73
CA MET A 105 -7.74 -34.58 4.47
C MET A 105 -6.27 -34.15 4.52
N ARG A 106 -5.34 -35.12 4.62
CA ARG A 106 -3.89 -34.85 4.53
C ARG A 106 -3.49 -34.30 3.17
N LEU A 107 -4.02 -34.89 2.09
CA LEU A 107 -3.82 -34.40 0.72
C LEU A 107 -4.36 -32.98 0.53
N LEU A 108 -5.57 -32.69 1.01
CA LEU A 108 -6.17 -31.37 0.93
C LEU A 108 -5.40 -30.33 1.78
N ALA A 109 -5.02 -30.69 3.00
CA ALA A 109 -4.23 -29.82 3.88
C ALA A 109 -2.83 -29.53 3.30
N GLY A 110 -2.17 -30.55 2.76
CA GLY A 110 -0.87 -30.40 2.08
C GLY A 110 -0.95 -29.51 0.85
N GLY A 111 -2.02 -29.63 0.04
CA GLY A 111 -2.24 -28.80 -1.14
C GLY A 111 -2.59 -27.34 -0.83
N ALA A 112 -3.30 -27.08 0.27
CA ALA A 112 -3.69 -25.73 0.68
C ALA A 112 -2.58 -24.97 1.41
N ARG A 113 -1.63 -25.66 2.04
CA ARG A 113 -0.50 -25.09 2.79
C ARG A 113 0.26 -23.97 2.05
N PRO A 114 0.75 -24.15 0.80
CA PRO A 114 1.52 -23.10 0.13
C PRO A 114 0.69 -21.83 -0.12
N VAL A 115 -0.62 -21.97 -0.34
CA VAL A 115 -1.54 -20.82 -0.50
C VAL A 115 -1.64 -20.07 0.82
N TRP A 116 -1.84 -20.77 1.93
CA TRP A 116 -1.94 -20.15 3.25
C TRP A 116 -0.64 -19.46 3.68
N GLU A 117 0.50 -20.10 3.44
CA GLU A 117 1.81 -19.49 3.73
C GLU A 117 2.01 -18.22 2.90
N ALA A 118 1.65 -18.24 1.61
CA ALA A 118 1.77 -17.06 0.76
C ALA A 118 0.88 -15.90 1.25
N LEU A 119 -0.37 -16.18 1.62
CA LEU A 119 -1.29 -15.19 2.15
C LEU A 119 -0.80 -14.60 3.48
N TYR A 120 -0.28 -15.45 4.37
CA TYR A 120 0.27 -15.03 5.66
C TYR A 120 1.43 -14.03 5.48
N TRP A 121 2.43 -14.39 4.68
CA TRP A 121 3.59 -13.52 4.44
C TRP A 121 3.21 -12.26 3.68
N GLY A 122 2.28 -12.35 2.72
CA GLY A 122 1.74 -11.19 2.02
C GLY A 122 1.06 -10.19 2.96
N VAL A 123 0.25 -10.68 3.91
CA VAL A 123 -0.38 -9.84 4.94
C VAL A 123 0.65 -9.18 5.84
N MET A 124 1.66 -9.92 6.31
CA MET A 124 2.76 -9.37 7.10
C MET A 124 3.49 -8.24 6.36
N LEU A 125 3.88 -8.49 5.11
CA LEU A 125 4.57 -7.53 4.25
C LEU A 125 3.75 -6.25 4.07
N ARG A 126 2.46 -6.36 3.75
CA ARG A 126 1.59 -5.18 3.60
C ARG A 126 1.35 -4.46 4.92
N GLY A 127 1.17 -5.19 6.02
CA GLY A 127 1.06 -4.62 7.35
C GLY A 127 2.28 -3.75 7.71
N MET A 128 3.47 -4.26 7.38
CA MET A 128 4.73 -3.53 7.52
C MET A 128 4.72 -2.23 6.71
N ARG A 129 4.33 -2.31 5.43
CA ARG A 129 4.26 -1.16 4.52
C ARG A 129 3.24 -0.11 4.94
N PHE A 130 2.09 -0.52 5.50
CA PHE A 130 1.15 0.43 6.11
C PHE A 130 1.77 1.16 7.29
N GLY A 131 2.56 0.47 8.11
CA GLY A 131 3.32 1.08 9.20
C GLY A 131 4.31 2.12 8.68
N VAL A 132 5.09 1.78 7.66
CA VAL A 132 6.02 2.72 7.01
C VAL A 132 5.29 3.93 6.42
N LEU A 133 4.16 3.72 5.74
CA LEU A 133 3.34 4.81 5.20
C LEU A 133 2.75 5.70 6.31
N ALA A 134 2.33 5.12 7.43
CA ALA A 134 1.82 5.86 8.57
C ALA A 134 2.89 6.75 9.19
N VAL A 135 4.10 6.23 9.37
CA VAL A 135 5.28 6.99 9.83
C VAL A 135 5.69 8.06 8.82
N SER A 136 5.47 7.80 7.51
CA SER A 136 5.79 8.75 6.44
C SER A 136 4.70 9.81 6.24
N ALA A 137 3.51 9.66 6.82
CA ALA A 137 2.42 10.63 6.66
C ALA A 137 2.79 12.08 7.02
N PRO A 138 3.56 12.37 8.09
CA PRO A 138 4.03 13.71 8.40
C PRO A 138 4.84 14.35 7.26
N LEU A 139 5.62 13.56 6.51
CA LEU A 139 6.37 14.06 5.35
C LEU A 139 5.44 14.58 4.25
N PHE A 140 4.34 13.85 3.97
CA PHE A 140 3.31 14.31 3.03
C PHE A 140 2.63 15.59 3.53
N VAL A 141 2.39 15.72 4.84
CA VAL A 141 1.79 16.92 5.43
C VAL A 141 2.70 18.13 5.26
N VAL A 142 3.99 18.00 5.58
CA VAL A 142 4.96 19.11 5.41
C VAL A 142 5.07 19.52 3.94
N ALA A 143 5.18 18.55 3.03
CA ALA A 143 5.20 18.82 1.61
C ALA A 143 3.89 19.48 1.12
N ALA A 144 2.74 19.08 1.69
CA ALA A 144 1.46 19.70 1.40
C ALA A 144 1.44 21.18 1.81
N ILE A 145 1.89 21.48 3.03
CA ILE A 145 1.93 22.86 3.56
C ILE A 145 2.79 23.73 2.64
N GLY A 146 4.02 23.29 2.32
CA GLY A 146 4.91 24.03 1.42
C GLY A 146 4.29 24.26 0.04
N ALA A 147 3.69 23.21 -0.56
CA ALA A 147 3.00 23.31 -1.84
C ALA A 147 1.80 24.26 -1.83
N VAL A 148 1.04 24.29 -0.73
CA VAL A 148 -0.09 25.21 -0.56
C VAL A 148 0.39 26.65 -0.41
N VAL A 149 1.39 26.91 0.44
CA VAL A 149 1.94 28.26 0.64
C VAL A 149 2.48 28.82 -0.67
N ASP A 150 3.31 28.06 -1.38
CA ASP A 150 3.86 28.49 -2.67
C ASP A 150 2.77 28.60 -3.75
N GLY A 151 1.80 27.67 -3.76
CA GLY A 151 0.65 27.74 -4.65
C GLY A 151 -0.22 28.97 -4.42
N ILE A 152 -0.41 29.39 -3.17
CA ILE A 152 -1.14 30.61 -2.80
C ILE A 152 -0.37 31.84 -3.28
N ALA A 153 0.95 31.91 -3.09
CA ALA A 153 1.77 33.01 -3.57
C ALA A 153 1.70 33.14 -5.10
N ALA A 154 1.81 32.02 -5.83
CA ALA A 154 1.66 31.98 -7.27
C ALA A 154 0.24 32.36 -7.73
N TRP A 155 -0.78 31.91 -7.00
CA TRP A 155 -2.16 32.31 -7.24
C TRP A 155 -2.37 33.81 -7.09
N TRP A 156 -1.83 34.43 -6.03
CA TRP A 156 -1.90 35.87 -5.78
C TRP A 156 -1.28 36.68 -6.93
N LEU A 157 -0.06 36.33 -7.36
CA LEU A 157 0.62 36.99 -8.47
C LEU A 157 -0.18 36.91 -9.78
N ARG A 158 -0.80 35.76 -10.04
CA ARG A 158 -1.61 35.55 -11.26
C ARG A 158 -2.92 36.31 -11.20
N ARG A 159 -3.51 36.42 -10.01
CA ARG A 159 -4.73 37.21 -9.78
C ARG A 159 -4.51 38.68 -10.14
N THR A 160 -3.34 39.24 -9.80
CA THR A 160 -2.95 40.63 -10.09
C THR A 160 -2.49 40.84 -11.53
N ALA A 161 -1.94 39.83 -12.20
CA ALA A 161 -1.37 39.94 -13.55
C ALA A 161 -2.36 39.76 -14.72
N ALA A 162 -3.69 39.75 -14.47
CA ALA A 162 -4.73 39.59 -15.50
C ALA A 162 -4.56 38.37 -16.46
N VAL A 163 -3.86 37.32 -16.03
CA VAL A 163 -3.60 36.11 -16.83
C VAL A 163 -4.90 35.29 -16.96
N ARG A 164 -5.19 34.82 -18.19
CA ARG A 164 -6.39 34.02 -18.51
C ARG A 164 -6.47 32.74 -17.65
N GLU A 165 -7.66 32.48 -17.10
CA GLU A 165 -7.95 31.27 -16.32
C GLU A 165 -8.12 30.05 -17.24
N SER A 166 -7.35 28.99 -17.00
CA SER A 166 -7.56 27.69 -17.66
C SER A 166 -8.10 26.69 -16.64
N GLY A 167 -9.42 26.47 -16.66
CA GLY A 167 -10.07 25.47 -15.82
C GLY A 167 -9.58 24.03 -16.09
N PHE A 168 -8.99 23.79 -17.27
CA PHE A 168 -8.43 22.50 -17.64
C PHE A 168 -7.23 22.10 -16.76
N ILE A 169 -6.36 23.06 -16.43
CA ILE A 169 -5.16 22.78 -15.62
C ILE A 169 -5.56 22.41 -14.19
N TYR A 170 -6.56 23.08 -13.63
CA TYR A 170 -7.13 22.73 -12.33
C TYR A 170 -7.66 21.29 -12.29
N HIS A 171 -8.43 20.88 -13.31
CA HIS A 171 -8.97 19.52 -13.38
C HIS A 171 -7.87 18.46 -13.49
N ARG A 172 -6.82 18.71 -14.27
CA ARG A 172 -5.66 17.81 -14.37
C ARG A 172 -4.84 17.76 -13.09
N ALA A 173 -4.62 18.90 -12.44
CA ALA A 173 -3.91 18.95 -11.17
C ALA A 173 -4.66 18.18 -10.07
N LYS A 174 -5.99 18.35 -10.01
CA LYS A 174 -6.85 17.59 -9.09
C LYS A 174 -6.77 16.09 -9.40
N LEU A 175 -6.76 15.68 -10.67
CA LEU A 175 -6.55 14.28 -11.02
C LEU A 175 -5.15 13.80 -10.60
N GLY A 176 -4.10 14.59 -10.84
CA GLY A 176 -2.72 14.30 -10.46
C GLY A 176 -2.55 14.05 -8.96
N LEU A 177 -3.28 14.78 -8.11
CA LEU A 177 -3.32 14.53 -6.67
C LEU A 177 -3.80 13.12 -6.34
N HIS A 178 -4.92 12.70 -6.95
CA HIS A 178 -5.48 11.37 -6.67
C HIS A 178 -4.61 10.28 -7.29
N LEU A 179 -4.05 10.53 -8.49
CA LEU A 179 -3.16 9.60 -9.17
C LEU A 179 -1.84 9.40 -8.43
N SER A 180 -1.24 10.44 -7.85
CA SER A 180 0.01 10.30 -7.08
C SER A 180 -0.16 9.38 -5.86
N VAL A 181 -1.24 9.55 -5.10
CA VAL A 181 -1.56 8.68 -3.96
C VAL A 181 -1.88 7.26 -4.41
N LEU A 182 -2.69 7.10 -5.47
CA LEU A 182 -3.01 5.77 -5.99
C LEU A 182 -1.76 5.06 -6.55
N ALA A 183 -0.88 5.80 -7.23
CA ALA A 183 0.36 5.26 -7.77
C ALA A 183 1.31 4.81 -6.65
N LEU A 184 1.39 5.55 -5.54
CA LEU A 184 2.12 5.10 -4.36
C LEU A 184 1.57 3.77 -3.83
N TRP A 185 0.26 3.61 -3.75
CA TRP A 185 -0.35 2.34 -3.33
C TRP A 185 -0.07 1.20 -4.31
N LEU A 186 -0.19 1.47 -5.61
CA LEU A 186 0.09 0.48 -6.65
C LEU A 186 1.56 0.05 -6.71
N VAL A 187 2.49 0.98 -6.47
CA VAL A 187 3.93 0.70 -6.56
C VAL A 187 4.48 0.16 -5.26
N TYR A 188 4.06 0.72 -4.12
CA TYR A 188 4.62 0.36 -2.83
C TYR A 188 3.83 -0.72 -2.11
N VAL A 189 2.49 -0.72 -2.11
CA VAL A 189 1.70 -1.68 -1.31
C VAL A 189 1.46 -3.00 -2.06
N LEU A 190 1.24 -2.92 -3.37
CA LEU A 190 0.79 -4.06 -4.17
C LEU A 190 1.85 -5.13 -4.46
N PRO A 191 3.10 -4.79 -4.88
CA PRO A 191 4.01 -5.80 -5.41
C PRO A 191 4.71 -6.60 -4.29
N PRO A 192 4.75 -7.93 -4.34
CA PRO A 192 5.35 -8.79 -3.31
C PRO A 192 6.88 -8.91 -3.46
N VAL A 193 7.56 -7.81 -3.75
CA VAL A 193 9.02 -7.74 -3.90
C VAL A 193 9.61 -6.78 -2.88
N PRO A 194 10.78 -7.06 -2.29
CA PRO A 194 11.37 -6.19 -1.28
C PRO A 194 11.73 -4.84 -1.90
N MET A 195 11.32 -3.75 -1.26
CA MET A 195 11.57 -2.39 -1.72
C MET A 195 12.22 -1.54 -0.63
N ASP A 196 13.05 -0.56 -1.04
CA ASP A 196 13.59 0.43 -0.12
C ASP A 196 12.63 1.62 0.00
N PRO A 197 12.00 1.86 1.18
CA PRO A 197 11.08 2.96 1.36
C PRO A 197 11.73 4.34 1.14
N ALA A 198 13.03 4.50 1.40
CA ALA A 198 13.73 5.77 1.18
C ALA A 198 13.86 6.12 -0.30
N THR A 199 13.83 5.14 -1.21
CA THR A 199 13.86 5.40 -2.66
C THR A 199 12.47 5.52 -3.24
N VAL A 200 11.51 4.75 -2.74
CA VAL A 200 10.16 4.67 -3.30
C VAL A 200 9.31 5.86 -2.86
N ILE A 201 9.32 6.26 -1.60
CA ILE A 201 8.37 7.25 -1.07
C ILE A 201 8.62 8.69 -1.57
N PRO A 202 9.86 9.22 -1.58
CA PRO A 202 10.12 10.60 -1.98
C PRO A 202 9.59 11.03 -3.36
N PRO A 203 9.74 10.26 -4.46
CA PRO A 203 9.19 10.67 -5.75
C PRO A 203 7.67 10.84 -5.70
N PHE A 204 6.94 10.03 -4.94
CA PHE A 204 5.49 10.21 -4.79
C PHE A 204 5.13 11.40 -3.92
N VAL A 205 5.92 11.73 -2.90
CA VAL A 205 5.77 12.97 -2.12
C VAL A 205 5.93 14.20 -3.03
N LEU A 206 6.95 14.20 -3.91
CA LEU A 206 7.18 15.28 -4.87
C LEU A 206 6.03 15.41 -5.88
N LEU A 207 5.57 14.30 -6.46
CA LEU A 207 4.44 14.29 -7.39
C LEU A 207 3.16 14.81 -6.71
N PHE A 208 2.90 14.38 -5.47
CA PHE A 208 1.78 14.85 -4.68
C PHE A 208 1.86 16.35 -4.40
N ALA A 209 3.01 16.84 -3.93
CA ALA A 209 3.23 18.25 -3.65
C ALA A 209 3.11 19.13 -4.91
N LEU A 210 3.68 18.69 -6.04
CA LEU A 210 3.57 19.38 -7.32
C LEU A 210 2.12 19.46 -7.78
N ALA A 211 1.39 18.35 -7.74
CA ALA A 211 -0.02 18.32 -8.09
C ALA A 211 -0.85 19.24 -7.18
N LEU A 212 -0.55 19.25 -5.87
CA LEU A 212 -1.22 20.14 -4.91
C LEU A 212 -0.98 21.61 -5.21
N ARG A 213 0.30 21.98 -5.40
CA ARG A 213 0.72 23.33 -5.75
C ARG A 213 -0.01 23.82 -6.99
N LEU A 214 -0.08 23.00 -8.03
CA LEU A 214 -0.80 23.32 -9.27
C LEU A 214 -2.32 23.44 -9.03
N SER A 215 -2.90 22.57 -8.20
CA SER A 215 -4.32 22.67 -7.85
C SER A 215 -4.66 23.98 -7.16
N VAL A 216 -3.79 24.46 -6.25
CA VAL A 216 -3.97 25.73 -5.54
C VAL A 216 -3.73 26.92 -6.47
N THR A 217 -2.67 26.89 -7.27
CA THR A 217 -2.30 27.99 -8.19
C THR A 217 -3.42 28.32 -9.19
N TRP A 218 -4.19 27.32 -9.60
CA TRP A 218 -5.26 27.43 -10.60
C TRP A 218 -6.67 27.36 -9.99
N PHE A 219 -6.79 27.57 -8.68
CA PHE A 219 -8.08 27.67 -8.02
C PHE A 219 -8.86 28.87 -8.57
N LYS A 220 -10.14 28.68 -8.90
CA LYS A 220 -10.97 29.72 -9.53
C LYS A 220 -11.02 30.99 -8.66
N LYS A 221 -10.98 32.14 -9.31
CA LYS A 221 -10.89 33.48 -8.70
C LYS A 221 -12.16 33.89 -7.94
N HIS A 222 -13.26 33.15 -8.11
CA HIS A 222 -14.55 33.41 -7.49
C HIS A 222 -15.11 32.10 -6.91
N LEU A 223 -15.20 32.05 -5.58
CA LEU A 223 -16.25 31.32 -4.88
C LEU A 223 -17.47 32.24 -4.81
#